data_AF-A0A535A9T7-F1
#
_entry.id   AF-A0A535A9T7-F1
#
_cell.length_a   1.000
_cell.length_b   1.000
_cell.length_c   1.000
_cell.angle_alpha   90.00
_cell.angle_beta   90.00
_cell.angle_gamma   90.00
#
_symmetry.space_group_name_H-M   'P 1'
#
loop_
_entity.id
_entity.type
_entity.pdbx_description
1 polymer ?
#
loop_
_entity_poly.entity_id
_entity_poly.type
_entity_poly.pdbx_seq_one_letter_code
_entity_poly.pdbx_strand_id
1 'polypeptide(L)'
;MADRLAERAAAWLALVPILFFLLFRIVRRPEFFRNVGEAAPESLAAIRILVCTILLGHVVVEDLPSSASLPRALIAPMGVLEVLYTLPVGFRRFVASPEALAAFKAVTAGLLLAAAAGWRTRVTLPLAALAYVVFGGILRQYSAFYHAGLVPLYVLAVLACTPCADAWSLDRRARGGEPLPERAPVYGWSRYACWTVVALAYAASGLSKLRNGGLHWWDAANIRAIYYRTSLNPMHFDWGLSLRLVHAPDALFTVLGLASVALEVGFVAVLFSRTARHVLPCVMVLFHVAVLFLQNLLFLDLMLLQAIFFDVAEPGGPLRGRPAGAAGHRPPGHEAGLRGPSVVAGVASMIMAAWITRIEFYPLTAMQMFSWRDRTGVVEYYRVLAHRRSGRVETGALRTCTYRTFAITPVVKKAFDPRGRAVCREYLAMCAARTNRTGADPLVQFEVERWRWDLRSDPDGAGATLVDRYVQDVR
;
A
#
# COMPACT_ATOMS: atom_id res chain seq x y z
N MET A 1 7.43 -25.67 -5.91
CA MET A 1 7.24 -24.42 -5.12
C MET A 1 8.24 -24.36 -3.96
N ALA A 2 8.49 -25.48 -3.28
CA ALA A 2 9.52 -25.61 -2.24
C ALA A 2 10.94 -25.23 -2.71
N ASP A 3 11.38 -25.71 -3.88
CA ASP A 3 12.75 -25.44 -4.37
C ASP A 3 13.01 -23.95 -4.58
N ARG A 4 12.05 -23.24 -5.19
CA ARG A 4 12.12 -21.78 -5.37
C ARG A 4 12.08 -21.02 -4.04
N LEU A 5 11.46 -21.56 -3.00
CA LEU A 5 11.43 -20.94 -1.68
C LEU A 5 12.79 -21.11 -0.98
N ALA A 6 13.37 -22.30 -1.07
CA ALA A 6 14.70 -22.60 -0.51
C ALA A 6 15.80 -21.78 -1.18
N GLU A 7 15.80 -21.67 -2.51
CA GLU A 7 16.72 -20.79 -3.26
C GLU A 7 16.59 -19.34 -2.83
N ARG A 8 15.36 -18.84 -2.70
CA ARG A 8 15.08 -17.47 -2.23
C ARG A 8 15.55 -17.25 -0.80
N ALA A 9 15.31 -18.21 0.09
CA ALA A 9 15.77 -18.14 1.47
C ALA A 9 17.31 -18.11 1.54
N ALA A 10 17.99 -18.97 0.78
CA ALA A 10 19.44 -18.97 0.69
C ALA A 10 20.00 -17.64 0.15
N ALA A 11 19.38 -17.09 -0.90
CA ALA A 11 19.75 -15.79 -1.43
C ALA A 11 19.61 -14.67 -0.37
N TRP A 12 18.56 -14.72 0.46
CA TRP A 12 18.37 -13.75 1.55
C TRP A 12 19.38 -13.91 2.67
N LEU A 13 19.67 -15.15 3.08
CA LEU A 13 20.67 -15.46 4.11
C LEU A 13 22.07 -14.92 3.72
N ALA A 14 22.39 -14.88 2.43
CA ALA A 14 23.62 -14.26 1.94
C ALA A 14 23.51 -12.74 1.78
N LEU A 15 22.44 -12.25 1.14
CA LEU A 15 22.33 -10.85 0.72
C LEU A 15 22.07 -9.89 1.89
N VAL A 16 21.24 -10.25 2.86
CA VAL A 16 20.87 -9.36 3.98
C VAL A 16 22.09 -8.99 4.83
N PRO A 17 22.96 -9.94 5.27
CA PRO A 17 24.17 -9.59 6.01
C PRO A 17 25.14 -8.70 5.23
N ILE A 18 25.30 -8.93 3.93
CA ILE A 18 26.16 -8.11 3.05
C ILE A 18 25.64 -6.68 2.98
N LEU A 19 24.35 -6.51 2.65
CA LEU A 19 23.72 -5.19 2.60
C LEU A 19 23.79 -4.50 3.96
N PHE A 20 23.53 -5.24 5.04
CA PHE A 20 23.60 -4.73 6.41
C PHE A 20 24.98 -4.18 6.72
N PHE A 21 26.04 -4.96 6.46
CA PHE A 21 27.40 -4.54 6.74
C PHE A 21 27.78 -3.28 5.94
N LEU A 22 27.45 -3.24 4.65
CA LEU A 22 27.74 -2.09 3.78
C LEU A 22 27.00 -0.83 4.25
N LEU A 23 25.69 -0.94 4.50
CA LEU A 23 24.86 0.18 4.95
C LEU A 23 25.24 0.63 6.35
N PHE A 24 25.48 -0.30 7.27
CA PHE A 24 25.90 0.01 8.64
C PHE A 24 27.22 0.78 8.64
N ARG A 25 28.17 0.44 7.76
CA ARG A 25 29.44 1.16 7.62
C ARG A 25 29.26 2.59 7.12
N ILE A 26 28.24 2.85 6.29
CA ILE A 26 27.88 4.20 5.83
C ILE A 26 27.20 4.97 6.96
N VAL A 27 26.18 4.38 7.58
CA VAL A 27 25.31 5.03 8.57
C VAL A 27 26.04 5.33 9.89
N ARG A 28 27.08 4.55 10.24
CA ARG A 28 27.92 4.78 11.42
C ARG A 28 28.87 5.97 11.26
N ARG A 29 29.06 6.52 10.06
CA ARG A 29 29.97 7.67 9.86
C ARG A 29 29.45 8.89 10.64
N PRO A 30 30.31 9.62 11.38
CA PRO A 30 29.88 10.81 12.13
C PRO A 30 29.19 11.87 11.27
N GLU A 31 29.62 12.01 10.02
CA GLU A 31 29.02 12.93 9.05
C GLU A 31 27.58 12.59 8.72
N PHE A 32 27.22 11.29 8.75
CA PHE A 32 25.85 10.84 8.48
C PHE A 32 24.88 11.34 9.55
N PHE A 33 25.35 11.56 10.78
CA PHE A 33 24.53 12.07 11.87
C PHE A 33 23.92 13.45 11.55
N ARG A 34 24.56 14.25 10.69
CA ARG A 34 24.01 15.54 10.22
C ARG A 34 22.65 15.38 9.53
N ASN A 35 22.41 14.22 8.91
CA ASN A 35 21.15 13.89 8.25
C ASN A 35 20.07 13.46 9.25
N VAL A 36 20.47 12.77 10.32
CA VAL A 36 19.57 12.23 11.35
C VAL A 36 19.15 13.33 12.32
N GLY A 37 20.13 14.03 12.90
CA GLY A 37 19.95 15.02 13.95
C GLY A 37 19.37 14.44 15.25
N GLU A 38 19.14 15.31 16.22
CA GLU A 38 18.37 15.00 17.42
C GLU A 38 16.88 15.30 17.18
N ALA A 39 16.00 14.54 17.82
CA ALA A 39 14.55 14.77 17.77
C ALA A 39 13.98 14.75 19.18
N ALA A 40 12.82 15.38 19.33
CA ALA A 40 12.05 15.37 20.57
C ALA A 40 11.19 14.09 20.65
N PRO A 41 10.84 13.59 21.85
CA PRO A 41 9.95 12.43 21.99
C PRO A 41 8.57 12.64 21.35
N GLU A 42 8.09 13.88 21.28
CA GLU A 42 6.83 14.28 20.63
C GLU A 42 6.82 13.92 19.14
N SER A 43 7.95 14.05 18.44
CA SER A 43 8.05 13.71 17.02
C SER A 43 7.73 12.23 16.79
N LEU A 44 8.19 11.32 17.68
CA LEU A 44 7.85 9.89 17.58
C LEU A 44 6.40 9.60 17.98
N ALA A 45 5.89 10.30 18.99
CA ALA A 45 4.51 10.15 19.40
C ALA A 45 3.55 10.56 18.27
N ALA A 46 3.86 11.63 17.55
CA ALA A 46 3.13 12.08 16.36
C ALA A 46 3.11 11.00 15.27
N ILE A 47 4.27 10.41 14.94
CA ILE A 47 4.38 9.34 13.94
C ILE A 47 3.56 8.12 14.39
N ARG A 48 3.63 7.74 15.67
CA ARG A 48 2.83 6.65 16.24
C ARG A 48 1.35 6.89 16.08
N ILE A 49 0.86 8.06 16.52
CA ILE A 49 -0.56 8.43 16.42
C ILE A 49 -1.01 8.43 14.96
N LEU A 50 -0.26 9.06 14.06
CA LEU A 50 -0.56 9.12 12.64
C LEU A 50 -0.65 7.72 12.02
N VAL A 51 0.37 6.88 12.20
CA VAL A 51 0.42 5.53 11.61
C VAL A 51 -0.69 4.64 12.14
N CYS A 52 -0.91 4.64 13.46
CA CYS A 52 -2.02 3.88 14.04
C CYS A 52 -3.38 4.38 13.54
N THR A 53 -3.55 5.69 13.36
CA THR A 53 -4.78 6.30 12.84
C THR A 53 -5.02 5.94 11.37
N ILE A 54 -3.99 5.96 10.53
CA ILE A 54 -4.07 5.52 9.13
C ILE A 54 -4.53 4.06 9.05
N LEU A 55 -3.88 3.17 9.81
CA LEU A 55 -4.22 1.75 9.84
C LEU A 55 -5.61 1.50 10.45
N LEU A 56 -6.00 2.27 11.47
CA LEU A 56 -7.34 2.22 12.05
C LEU A 56 -8.39 2.63 11.01
N GLY A 57 -8.13 3.68 10.23
CA GLY A 57 -8.99 4.12 9.12
C GLY A 57 -9.22 3.00 8.12
N HIS A 58 -8.15 2.27 7.73
CA HIS A 58 -8.29 1.07 6.89
C HIS A 58 -9.20 0.02 7.55
N VAL A 59 -8.96 -0.31 8.82
CA VAL A 59 -9.77 -1.33 9.51
C VAL A 59 -11.23 -0.94 9.60
N VAL A 60 -11.52 0.33 9.90
CA VAL A 60 -12.90 0.84 10.04
C VAL A 60 -13.63 0.84 8.70
N VAL A 61 -12.99 1.33 7.64
CA VAL A 61 -13.60 1.49 6.32
C VAL A 61 -13.87 0.14 5.62
N GLU A 62 -13.03 -0.87 5.84
CA GLU A 62 -13.17 -2.16 5.15
C GLU A 62 -14.18 -3.10 5.83
N ASP A 63 -15.11 -3.67 5.06
CA ASP A 63 -16.09 -4.65 5.53
C ASP A 63 -15.52 -6.08 5.53
N LEU A 64 -14.60 -6.35 6.45
CA LEU A 64 -13.98 -7.68 6.59
C LEU A 64 -15.01 -8.82 6.73
N PRO A 65 -16.09 -8.73 7.53
CA PRO A 65 -17.10 -9.79 7.63
C PRO A 65 -17.69 -10.22 6.28
N SER A 66 -17.88 -9.28 5.35
CA SER A 66 -18.39 -9.62 4.00
C SER A 66 -17.48 -10.58 3.22
N SER A 67 -16.18 -10.68 3.55
CA SER A 67 -15.31 -11.63 2.87
C SER A 67 -15.70 -13.09 3.16
N ALA A 68 -16.41 -13.35 4.26
CA ALA A 68 -16.91 -14.68 4.57
C ALA A 68 -17.97 -15.18 3.58
N SER A 69 -18.68 -14.30 2.87
CA SER A 69 -19.63 -14.72 1.83
C SER A 69 -18.98 -14.97 0.47
N LEU A 70 -17.72 -14.57 0.27
CA LEU A 70 -17.04 -14.75 -1.01
C LEU A 70 -16.79 -16.23 -1.32
N PRO A 71 -16.91 -16.64 -2.59
CA PRO A 71 -16.54 -17.98 -3.03
C PRO A 71 -15.15 -18.39 -2.57
N ARG A 72 -15.02 -19.60 -2.01
CA ARG A 72 -13.73 -20.09 -1.50
C ARG A 72 -12.71 -20.33 -2.61
N ALA A 73 -13.17 -20.58 -3.83
CA ALA A 73 -12.32 -20.69 -5.00
C ALA A 73 -11.63 -19.36 -5.41
N LEU A 74 -12.03 -18.23 -4.82
CA LEU A 74 -11.32 -16.95 -4.96
C LEU A 74 -10.13 -16.81 -4.02
N ILE A 75 -10.00 -17.66 -3.00
CA ILE A 75 -8.91 -17.56 -2.03
C ILE A 75 -7.61 -17.99 -2.71
N ALA A 76 -6.71 -17.03 -2.90
CA ALA A 76 -5.32 -17.24 -3.27
C ALA A 76 -4.46 -16.74 -2.09
N PRO A 77 -4.17 -17.60 -1.09
CA PRO A 77 -3.44 -17.17 0.09
C PRO A 77 -2.05 -16.67 -0.34
N MET A 78 -1.58 -15.60 0.30
CA MET A 78 -0.30 -14.97 -0.04
C MET A 78 0.62 -14.92 1.17
N GLY A 79 1.86 -15.32 0.95
CA GLY A 79 2.93 -15.18 1.92
C GLY A 79 2.60 -15.83 3.25
N VAL A 80 2.63 -15.06 4.35
CA VAL A 80 2.38 -15.59 5.70
C VAL A 80 0.97 -16.19 5.89
N LEU A 81 -0.01 -15.80 5.06
CA LEU A 81 -1.35 -16.39 5.12
C LEU A 81 -1.32 -17.86 4.71
N GLU A 82 -0.45 -18.27 3.78
CA GLU A 82 -0.28 -19.67 3.42
C GLU A 82 0.05 -20.53 4.65
N VAL A 83 0.92 -20.02 5.53
CA VAL A 83 1.29 -20.69 6.79
C VAL A 83 0.07 -20.82 7.71
N LEU A 84 -0.77 -19.79 7.84
CA LEU A 84 -1.98 -19.87 8.67
C LEU A 84 -2.98 -20.90 8.14
N TYR A 85 -3.07 -21.09 6.82
CA TYR A 85 -3.92 -22.11 6.21
C TYR A 85 -3.39 -23.54 6.37
N THR A 86 -2.07 -23.73 6.55
CA THR A 86 -1.47 -25.06 6.74
C THR A 86 -1.44 -25.49 8.21
N LEU A 87 -1.39 -24.54 9.14
CA LEU A 87 -1.44 -24.83 10.57
C LEU A 87 -2.81 -25.39 11.00
N PRO A 88 -2.86 -26.37 11.93
CA PRO A 88 -4.10 -26.95 12.45
C PRO A 88 -4.83 -26.04 13.45
N VAL A 89 -4.86 -24.72 13.19
CA VAL A 89 -5.44 -23.69 14.06
C VAL A 89 -6.87 -23.32 13.67
N GLY A 90 -7.46 -24.02 12.71
CA GLY A 90 -8.83 -23.77 12.25
C GLY A 90 -8.99 -22.48 11.43
N PHE A 91 -7.92 -21.94 10.84
CA PHE A 91 -7.96 -20.67 10.09
C PHE A 91 -9.00 -20.67 8.96
N ARG A 92 -9.22 -21.82 8.30
CA ARG A 92 -10.28 -21.99 7.29
C ARG A 92 -11.69 -21.75 7.84
N ARG A 93 -11.96 -22.20 9.07
CA ARG A 93 -13.24 -21.96 9.74
C ARG A 93 -13.36 -20.51 10.17
N PHE A 94 -12.26 -19.93 10.66
CA PHE A 94 -12.18 -18.53 11.04
C PHE A 94 -12.54 -17.59 9.88
N VAL A 95 -11.90 -17.74 8.70
CA VAL A 95 -12.22 -16.91 7.51
C VAL A 95 -13.61 -17.18 6.92
N ALA A 96 -14.29 -18.23 7.41
CA ALA A 96 -15.62 -18.60 6.97
C ALA A 96 -16.75 -18.10 7.88
N SER A 97 -16.44 -17.60 9.08
CA SER A 97 -17.42 -17.04 10.01
C SER A 97 -17.44 -15.52 9.92
N PRO A 98 -18.56 -14.91 9.48
CA PRO A 98 -18.75 -13.46 9.54
C PRO A 98 -18.56 -12.89 10.94
N GLU A 99 -19.02 -13.60 11.97
CA GLU A 99 -18.97 -13.19 13.38
C GLU A 99 -17.53 -13.17 13.88
N ALA A 100 -16.74 -14.20 13.56
CA ALA A 100 -15.33 -14.26 13.93
C ALA A 100 -14.53 -13.14 13.25
N LEU A 101 -14.81 -12.86 11.98
CA LEU A 101 -14.19 -11.74 11.26
C LEU A 101 -14.62 -10.38 11.81
N ALA A 102 -15.88 -10.23 12.24
CA ALA A 102 -16.37 -9.00 12.88
C ALA A 102 -15.70 -8.75 14.23
N ALA A 103 -15.62 -9.79 15.07
CA ALA A 103 -14.92 -9.73 16.35
C ALA A 103 -13.42 -9.42 16.13
N PHE A 104 -12.78 -10.07 15.17
CA PHE A 104 -11.38 -9.82 14.83
C PHE A 104 -11.14 -8.39 14.32
N LYS A 105 -12.03 -7.86 13.48
CA LYS A 105 -12.00 -6.45 13.05
C LYS A 105 -12.09 -5.51 14.26
N ALA A 106 -13.03 -5.76 15.18
CA ALA A 106 -13.20 -4.95 16.39
C ALA A 106 -11.96 -5.00 17.30
N VAL A 107 -11.39 -6.18 17.52
CA VAL A 107 -10.14 -6.36 18.29
C VAL A 107 -8.97 -5.63 17.63
N THR A 108 -8.81 -5.76 16.31
CA THR A 108 -7.75 -5.07 15.56
C THR A 108 -7.89 -3.56 15.67
N ALA A 109 -9.11 -3.03 15.53
CA ALA A 109 -9.40 -1.62 15.70
C ALA A 109 -9.10 -1.13 17.14
N GLY A 110 -9.51 -1.90 18.15
CA GLY A 110 -9.24 -1.62 19.55
C GLY A 110 -7.73 -1.59 19.86
N LEU A 111 -6.97 -2.54 19.32
CA LEU A 111 -5.51 -2.58 19.45
C LEU A 111 -4.84 -1.35 18.82
N LEU A 112 -5.28 -0.96 17.62
CA LEU A 112 -4.75 0.23 16.93
C LEU A 112 -5.10 1.53 17.67
N LEU A 113 -6.32 1.64 18.20
CA LEU A 113 -6.75 2.78 19.02
C LEU A 113 -5.93 2.87 20.31
N ALA A 114 -5.75 1.75 21.01
CA ALA A 114 -4.91 1.66 22.19
C ALA A 114 -3.44 2.01 21.89
N ALA A 115 -2.89 1.54 20.77
CA ALA A 115 -1.55 1.86 20.32
C ALA A 115 -1.41 3.34 19.94
N ALA A 116 -2.42 3.95 19.30
CA ALA A 116 -2.46 5.38 19.02
C ALA A 116 -2.42 6.20 20.33
N ALA A 117 -3.26 5.83 21.30
CA ALA A 117 -3.28 6.43 22.64
C ALA A 117 -2.02 6.17 23.46
N GLY A 118 -1.17 5.23 23.02
CA GLY A 118 0.04 4.82 23.73
C GLY A 118 -0.28 4.15 25.08
N TRP A 119 -1.27 3.25 25.09
CA TRP A 119 -1.58 2.40 26.23
C TRP A 119 -0.86 1.06 26.11
N ARG A 120 -0.09 0.69 27.13
CA ARG A 120 0.77 -0.51 27.17
C ARG A 120 1.53 -0.71 25.86
N THR A 121 2.16 0.36 25.39
CA THR A 121 2.69 0.53 24.04
C THR A 121 3.62 -0.60 23.62
N ARG A 122 4.42 -1.13 24.56
CA ARG A 122 5.33 -2.28 24.34
C ARG A 122 4.62 -3.58 23.97
N VAL A 123 3.34 -3.72 24.32
CA VAL A 123 2.52 -4.90 24.03
C VAL A 123 1.53 -4.58 22.90
N THR A 124 0.85 -3.42 22.98
CA THR A 124 -0.22 -3.08 22.03
C THR A 124 0.31 -2.81 20.62
N LEU A 125 1.48 -2.20 20.44
CA LEU A 125 2.06 -1.98 19.10
C LEU A 125 2.38 -3.30 18.36
N PRO A 126 3.17 -4.24 18.95
CA PRO A 126 3.41 -5.55 18.31
C PRO A 126 2.11 -6.31 18.01
N LEU A 127 1.16 -6.34 18.95
CA LEU A 127 -0.10 -7.03 18.74
C LEU A 127 -0.95 -6.37 17.65
N ALA A 128 -0.99 -5.03 17.59
CA ALA A 128 -1.66 -4.30 16.53
C ALA A 128 -1.02 -4.58 15.17
N ALA A 129 0.31 -4.64 15.08
CA ALA A 129 1.03 -5.00 13.86
C ALA A 129 0.69 -6.42 13.40
N LEU A 130 0.75 -7.41 14.31
CA LEU A 130 0.40 -8.81 14.00
C LEU A 130 -1.06 -8.97 13.58
N ALA A 131 -1.98 -8.34 14.31
CA ALA A 131 -3.39 -8.34 13.96
C ALA A 131 -3.62 -7.70 12.58
N TYR A 132 -2.98 -6.56 12.30
CA TYR A 132 -3.09 -5.91 11.00
C TYR A 132 -2.47 -6.75 9.86
N VAL A 133 -1.40 -7.50 10.11
CA VAL A 133 -0.85 -8.47 9.13
C VAL A 133 -1.93 -9.49 8.76
N VAL A 134 -2.65 -10.06 9.72
CA VAL A 134 -3.71 -11.01 9.41
C VAL A 134 -4.89 -10.32 8.70
N PHE A 135 -5.32 -9.15 9.20
CA PHE A 135 -6.38 -8.34 8.60
C PHE A 135 -6.11 -8.01 7.12
N GLY A 136 -4.96 -7.41 6.84
CA GLY A 136 -4.57 -7.00 5.49
C GLY A 136 -4.32 -8.19 4.56
N GLY A 137 -3.96 -9.36 5.09
CA GLY A 137 -3.73 -10.57 4.33
C GLY A 137 -5.05 -11.23 3.90
N ILE A 138 -6.06 -11.22 4.78
CA ILE A 138 -7.41 -11.73 4.46
C ILE A 138 -8.05 -10.91 3.34
N LEU A 139 -7.84 -9.59 3.29
CA LEU A 139 -8.33 -8.79 2.17
C LEU A 139 -7.55 -9.11 0.89
N ARG A 140 -6.21 -9.13 0.96
CA ARG A 140 -5.36 -9.34 -0.22
C ARG A 140 -5.58 -10.67 -0.92
N GLN A 141 -5.82 -11.77 -0.19
CA GLN A 141 -5.96 -13.11 -0.79
C GLN A 141 -7.11 -13.24 -1.79
N TYR A 142 -8.05 -12.28 -1.82
CA TYR A 142 -9.16 -12.24 -2.77
C TYR A 142 -8.93 -11.28 -3.94
N SER A 143 -7.82 -10.55 -3.93
CA SER A 143 -7.52 -9.46 -4.87
C SER A 143 -6.08 -9.58 -5.40
N ALA A 144 -5.52 -8.46 -5.84
CA ALA A 144 -4.12 -8.34 -6.22
C ALA A 144 -3.24 -7.98 -5.02
N PHE A 145 -1.94 -8.18 -5.17
CA PHE A 145 -0.99 -7.75 -4.17
C PHE A 145 -0.63 -6.27 -4.35
N TYR A 146 -1.13 -5.42 -3.45
CA TYR A 146 -0.92 -3.97 -3.48
C TYR A 146 -0.29 -3.44 -2.18
N HIS A 147 0.35 -2.27 -2.27
CA HIS A 147 1.14 -1.68 -1.18
C HIS A 147 0.35 -0.77 -0.22
N ALA A 148 -0.89 -0.39 -0.52
CA ALA A 148 -1.73 0.40 0.39
C ALA A 148 -1.92 -0.31 1.74
N GLY A 149 -1.55 0.34 2.84
CA GLY A 149 -1.55 -0.22 4.19
C GLY A 149 -0.31 -1.05 4.55
N LEU A 150 0.56 -1.41 3.60
CA LEU A 150 1.83 -2.10 3.91
C LEU A 150 2.89 -1.14 4.44
N VAL A 151 3.05 0.02 3.81
CA VAL A 151 4.09 0.98 4.21
C VAL A 151 3.84 1.51 5.64
N PRO A 152 2.62 1.91 6.03
CA PRO A 152 2.35 2.26 7.43
C PRO A 152 2.54 1.07 8.38
N LEU A 153 2.21 -0.16 7.98
CA LEU A 153 2.49 -1.37 8.77
C LEU A 153 4.00 -1.56 9.02
N TYR A 154 4.86 -1.30 8.02
CA TYR A 154 6.32 -1.35 8.21
C TYR A 154 6.80 -0.27 9.18
N VAL A 155 6.25 0.94 9.11
CA VAL A 155 6.55 2.01 10.07
C VAL A 155 6.09 1.61 11.47
N LEU A 156 4.90 0.99 11.62
CA LEU A 156 4.40 0.47 12.88
C LEU A 156 5.35 -0.59 13.48
N ALA A 157 5.89 -1.49 12.65
CA ALA A 157 6.85 -2.49 13.06
C ALA A 157 8.17 -1.86 13.57
N VAL A 158 8.64 -0.79 12.93
CA VAL A 158 9.77 0.00 13.43
C VAL A 158 9.41 0.62 14.79
N LEU A 159 8.25 1.28 14.89
CA LEU A 159 7.82 1.98 16.10
C LEU A 159 7.71 1.06 17.33
N ALA A 160 7.30 -0.20 17.14
CA ALA A 160 7.22 -1.20 18.19
C ALA A 160 8.56 -1.39 18.95
N CYS A 161 9.68 -1.13 18.28
CA CYS A 161 11.04 -1.26 18.83
C CYS A 161 11.65 0.09 19.25
N THR A 162 10.90 1.18 19.24
CA THR A 162 11.39 2.54 19.52
C THR A 162 10.82 3.09 20.84
N PRO A 163 11.38 4.18 21.41
CA PRO A 163 10.81 4.86 22.57
C PRO A 163 9.64 5.80 22.20
N CYS A 164 8.72 5.37 21.32
CA CYS A 164 7.61 6.20 20.85
C CYS A 164 6.50 6.45 21.89
N ALA A 165 6.64 5.94 23.11
CA ALA A 165 5.70 6.12 24.23
C ALA A 165 6.14 7.21 25.22
N ASP A 166 7.26 7.88 24.98
CA ASP A 166 7.81 8.85 25.95
C ASP A 166 7.12 10.22 25.94
N ALA A 167 6.37 10.51 24.88
CA ALA A 167 5.46 11.65 24.79
C ALA A 167 4.06 11.25 24.31
N TRP A 168 3.08 12.10 24.62
CA TRP A 168 1.66 11.99 24.24
C TRP A 168 1.10 10.57 24.34
N SER A 169 1.33 9.89 25.47
CA SER A 169 0.89 8.51 25.70
C SER A 169 0.23 8.37 27.07
N LEU A 170 -0.70 7.43 27.18
CA LEU A 170 -1.26 7.04 28.47
C LEU A 170 -0.21 6.39 29.38
N ASP A 171 0.74 5.65 28.81
CA ASP A 171 1.89 5.08 29.54
C ASP A 171 2.76 6.15 30.20
N ARG A 172 2.94 7.29 29.53
CA ARG A 172 3.68 8.43 30.08
C ARG A 172 2.86 9.12 31.17
N ARG A 173 1.58 9.37 30.91
CA ARG A 173 0.67 9.99 31.89
C ARG A 173 0.58 9.18 33.19
N ALA A 174 0.62 7.85 33.11
CA ALA A 174 0.63 6.97 34.27
C ALA A 174 1.91 7.06 35.12
N ARG A 175 3.05 7.44 34.52
CA ARG A 175 4.34 7.68 35.20
C ARG A 175 4.43 9.10 35.81
N GLY A 176 3.31 9.74 36.11
CA GLY A 176 3.20 11.18 36.40
C GLY A 176 4.32 11.76 37.29
N GLY A 177 4.76 12.98 36.98
CA GLY A 177 5.76 13.73 37.75
C GLY A 177 7.17 13.75 37.14
N GLU A 178 7.49 12.86 36.20
CA GLU A 178 8.77 12.91 35.49
C GLU A 178 8.80 14.05 34.45
N PRO A 179 9.91 14.83 34.35
CA PRO A 179 10.10 15.80 33.28
C PRO A 179 10.20 15.11 31.91
N LEU A 180 9.64 15.73 30.86
CA LEU A 180 9.72 15.19 29.50
C LEU A 180 11.19 14.97 29.11
N PRO A 181 11.53 13.82 28.50
CA PRO A 181 12.88 13.61 28.00
C PRO A 181 13.27 14.71 27.01
N GLU A 182 14.50 15.19 27.15
CA GLU A 182 15.06 16.18 26.22
C GLU A 182 15.24 15.58 24.82
N ARG A 183 15.51 16.45 23.85
CA ARG A 183 15.87 16.00 22.49
C ARG A 183 17.11 15.11 22.58
N ALA A 184 17.06 13.96 21.92
CA ALA A 184 18.14 12.99 22.02
C ALA A 184 18.37 12.25 20.69
N PRO A 185 19.59 11.73 20.46
CA PRO A 185 19.92 10.93 19.29
C PRO A 185 19.02 9.71 19.10
N VAL A 186 18.55 9.07 20.19
CA VAL A 186 17.68 7.87 20.10
C VAL A 186 16.36 8.16 19.39
N TYR A 187 15.76 9.32 19.64
CA TYR A 187 14.54 9.75 18.96
C TYR A 187 14.82 10.12 17.51
N GLY A 188 15.95 10.79 17.24
CA GLY A 188 16.40 11.13 15.89
C GLY A 188 16.58 9.89 15.01
N TRP A 189 17.31 8.88 15.49
CA TRP A 189 17.51 7.60 14.81
C TRP A 189 16.21 6.83 14.59
N SER A 190 15.32 6.81 15.60
CA SER A 190 14.01 6.14 15.49
C SER A 190 13.13 6.78 14.42
N ARG A 191 13.10 8.12 14.36
CA ARG A 191 12.39 8.88 13.34
C ARG A 191 12.98 8.61 11.96
N TYR A 192 14.31 8.63 11.86
CA TYR A 192 15.02 8.37 10.61
C TYR A 192 14.79 6.95 10.09
N ALA A 193 14.66 5.95 10.97
CA ALA A 193 14.26 4.60 10.57
C ALA A 193 12.85 4.59 9.95
N CYS A 194 11.90 5.35 10.51
CA CYS A 194 10.57 5.51 9.92
C CYS A 194 10.62 6.18 8.54
N TRP A 195 11.42 7.24 8.39
CA TRP A 195 11.67 7.89 7.10
C TRP A 195 12.27 6.93 6.07
N THR A 196 13.22 6.08 6.50
CA THR A 196 13.89 5.10 5.65
C THR A 196 12.91 4.10 5.06
N VAL A 197 11.96 3.60 5.85
CA VAL A 197 10.89 2.71 5.36
C VAL A 197 10.12 3.35 4.21
N VAL A 198 9.63 4.58 4.40
CA VAL A 198 8.80 5.27 3.40
C VAL A 198 9.62 5.60 2.16
N ALA A 199 10.83 6.12 2.36
CA ALA A 199 11.68 6.53 1.25
C ALA A 199 12.10 5.36 0.36
N LEU A 200 12.46 4.23 0.98
CA LEU A 200 12.82 3.03 0.22
C LEU A 200 11.61 2.36 -0.43
N ALA A 201 10.41 2.46 0.14
CA ALA A 201 9.20 1.97 -0.53
C ALA A 201 8.93 2.70 -1.86
N TYR A 202 9.02 4.04 -1.86
CA TYR A 202 8.91 4.82 -3.10
C TYR A 202 10.04 4.51 -4.08
N ALA A 203 11.28 4.53 -3.63
CA ALA A 203 12.43 4.26 -4.49
C ALA A 203 12.34 2.86 -5.11
N ALA A 204 11.96 1.85 -4.32
CA ALA A 204 11.72 0.50 -4.79
C ALA A 204 10.61 0.46 -5.86
N SER A 205 9.52 1.22 -5.68
CA SER A 205 8.44 1.27 -6.68
C SER A 205 8.88 1.90 -8.00
N GLY A 206 9.61 3.02 -7.96
CA GLY A 206 10.15 3.67 -9.16
C GLY A 206 11.20 2.80 -9.87
N LEU A 207 12.14 2.22 -9.11
CA LEU A 207 13.16 1.32 -9.65
C LEU A 207 12.54 0.04 -10.23
N SER A 208 11.44 -0.45 -9.66
CA SER A 208 10.70 -1.58 -10.21
C SER A 208 10.16 -1.30 -11.60
N LYS A 209 9.65 -0.10 -11.87
CA LYS A 209 9.20 0.31 -13.22
C LYS A 209 10.34 0.25 -14.24
N LEU A 210 11.51 0.76 -13.88
CA LEU A 210 12.70 0.70 -14.72
C LEU A 210 13.19 -0.73 -14.94
N ARG A 211 13.19 -1.54 -13.88
CA ARG A 211 13.68 -2.93 -13.93
C ARG A 211 12.77 -3.83 -14.76
N ASN A 212 11.46 -3.67 -14.66
CA ASN A 212 10.49 -4.59 -15.29
C ASN A 212 10.00 -4.08 -16.64
N GLY A 213 9.84 -2.77 -16.81
CA GLY A 213 9.43 -2.16 -18.08
C GLY A 213 10.59 -1.68 -18.96
N GLY A 214 11.80 -1.63 -18.41
CA GLY A 214 13.01 -1.09 -19.05
C GLY A 214 13.09 0.44 -18.99
N LEU A 215 14.14 1.00 -19.61
CA LEU A 215 14.41 2.45 -19.71
C LEU A 215 13.40 3.22 -20.56
N HIS A 216 12.32 2.59 -21.01
CA HIS A 216 11.29 3.22 -21.83
C HIS A 216 9.91 2.95 -21.21
N TRP A 217 9.86 2.69 -19.90
CA TRP A 217 8.60 2.53 -19.19
C TRP A 217 7.74 3.80 -19.27
N TRP A 218 8.38 4.97 -19.34
CA TRP A 218 7.70 6.27 -19.43
C TRP A 218 7.17 6.63 -20.81
N ASP A 219 7.30 5.77 -21.84
CA ASP A 219 6.76 6.05 -23.17
C ASP A 219 5.25 6.33 -23.12
N ALA A 220 4.80 7.32 -23.89
CA ALA A 220 3.39 7.74 -23.95
C ALA A 220 2.41 6.57 -24.15
N ALA A 221 2.72 5.64 -25.05
CA ALA A 221 1.87 4.47 -25.31
C ALA A 221 1.66 3.60 -24.06
N ASN A 222 2.71 3.41 -23.24
CA ASN A 222 2.61 2.64 -22.01
C ASN A 222 1.81 3.39 -20.95
N ILE A 223 2.06 4.69 -20.78
CA ILE A 223 1.37 5.52 -19.79
C ILE A 223 -0.13 5.62 -20.12
N ARG A 224 -0.50 5.81 -21.39
CA ARG A 224 -1.89 5.74 -21.85
C ARG A 224 -2.51 4.38 -21.56
N ALA A 225 -1.82 3.28 -21.87
CA ALA A 225 -2.32 1.94 -21.59
C ALA A 225 -2.59 1.74 -20.09
N ILE A 226 -1.72 2.23 -19.20
CA ILE A 226 -1.94 2.17 -17.74
C ILE A 226 -3.15 3.02 -17.33
N TYR A 227 -3.22 4.28 -17.76
CA TYR A 227 -4.28 5.21 -17.36
C TYR A 227 -5.66 4.77 -17.86
N TYR A 228 -5.75 4.33 -19.11
CA TYR A 228 -7.02 3.91 -19.69
C TYR A 228 -7.44 2.55 -19.17
N ARG A 229 -6.52 1.61 -18.97
CA ARG A 229 -6.85 0.31 -18.35
C ARG A 229 -7.38 0.49 -16.94
N THR A 230 -6.78 1.38 -16.15
CA THR A 230 -7.23 1.68 -14.78
C THR A 230 -8.52 2.50 -14.76
N SER A 231 -8.76 3.34 -15.76
CA SER A 231 -10.01 4.10 -15.86
C SER A 231 -11.19 3.26 -16.35
N LEU A 232 -10.97 2.34 -17.29
CA LEU A 232 -11.99 1.44 -17.83
C LEU A 232 -12.22 0.20 -16.96
N ASN A 233 -11.26 -0.14 -16.11
CA ASN A 233 -11.38 -1.19 -15.09
C ASN A 233 -11.10 -0.58 -13.71
N PRO A 234 -11.94 0.35 -13.24
CA PRO A 234 -11.65 1.07 -12.02
C PRO A 234 -11.60 0.11 -10.82
N MET A 235 -10.73 0.43 -9.86
CA MET A 235 -10.66 -0.28 -8.58
C MET A 235 -11.41 0.47 -7.47
N HIS A 236 -11.20 1.79 -7.34
CA HIS A 236 -11.79 2.60 -6.26
C HIS A 236 -12.82 3.62 -6.74
N PHE A 237 -12.50 4.41 -7.77
CA PHE A 237 -13.35 5.52 -8.26
C PHE A 237 -13.58 5.43 -9.76
N ASP A 238 -14.47 6.25 -10.31
CA ASP A 238 -14.72 6.29 -11.76
C ASP A 238 -14.81 7.74 -12.26
N TRP A 239 -13.73 8.50 -12.09
CA TRP A 239 -13.67 9.91 -12.50
C TRP A 239 -13.57 10.07 -14.03
N GLY A 240 -12.94 9.10 -14.69
CA GLY A 240 -12.74 9.08 -16.14
C GLY A 240 -11.87 10.21 -16.68
N LEU A 241 -11.10 10.93 -15.85
CA LEU A 241 -10.34 12.10 -16.29
C LEU A 241 -9.32 11.74 -17.38
N SER A 242 -8.63 10.61 -17.26
CA SER A 242 -7.67 10.21 -18.29
C SER A 242 -8.33 9.95 -19.65
N LEU A 243 -9.56 9.44 -19.66
CA LEU A 243 -10.33 9.21 -20.89
C LEU A 243 -10.72 10.54 -21.58
N ARG A 244 -10.77 11.66 -20.85
CA ARG A 244 -10.95 13.00 -21.43
C ARG A 244 -9.66 13.57 -22.03
N LEU A 245 -8.52 12.98 -21.72
CA LEU A 245 -7.19 13.37 -22.24
C LEU A 245 -6.77 12.53 -23.45
N VAL A 246 -7.72 11.85 -24.09
CA VAL A 246 -7.46 10.98 -25.23
C VAL A 246 -6.68 11.68 -26.35
N HIS A 247 -7.09 12.89 -26.73
CA HIS A 247 -6.43 13.66 -27.78
C HIS A 247 -5.24 14.52 -27.29
N ALA A 248 -4.87 14.43 -26.00
CA ALA A 248 -3.72 15.18 -25.51
C ALA A 248 -2.43 14.66 -26.19
N PRO A 249 -1.41 15.51 -26.39
CA PRO A 249 -0.20 15.11 -27.10
C PRO A 249 0.62 14.06 -26.33
N ASP A 250 1.32 13.19 -27.04
CA ASP A 250 2.18 12.15 -26.44
C ASP A 250 3.25 12.71 -25.50
N ALA A 251 3.74 13.93 -25.78
CA ALA A 251 4.66 14.63 -24.91
C ALA A 251 4.13 14.77 -23.46
N LEU A 252 2.83 15.02 -23.28
CA LEU A 252 2.21 15.10 -21.96
C LEU A 252 2.37 13.78 -21.20
N PHE A 253 1.99 12.66 -21.82
CA PHE A 253 2.04 11.35 -21.18
C PHE A 253 3.49 10.90 -20.92
N THR A 254 4.41 11.22 -21.82
CA THR A 254 5.85 10.99 -21.61
C THR A 254 6.37 11.77 -20.40
N VAL A 255 6.01 13.06 -20.28
CA VAL A 255 6.40 13.89 -19.13
C VAL A 255 5.79 13.36 -17.83
N LEU A 256 4.52 12.95 -17.83
CA LEU A 256 3.87 12.35 -16.65
C LEU A 256 4.54 11.03 -16.25
N GLY A 257 4.89 10.17 -17.21
CA GLY A 257 5.62 8.94 -16.97
C GLY A 257 7.01 9.17 -16.39
N LEU A 258 7.76 10.12 -16.97
CA LEU A 258 9.09 10.49 -16.50
C LEU A 258 9.04 11.10 -15.10
N ALA A 259 8.08 12.00 -14.85
CA ALA A 259 7.84 12.60 -13.55
C ALA A 259 7.52 11.55 -12.49
N SER A 260 6.68 10.55 -12.81
CA SER A 260 6.38 9.44 -11.91
C SER A 260 7.66 8.71 -11.48
N VAL A 261 8.48 8.28 -12.43
CA VAL A 261 9.72 7.55 -12.13
C VAL A 261 10.71 8.43 -11.38
N ALA A 262 10.92 9.68 -11.83
CA ALA A 262 11.86 10.61 -11.22
C ALA A 262 11.48 10.95 -9.77
N LEU A 263 10.18 11.17 -9.50
CA LEU A 263 9.71 11.45 -8.15
C LEU A 263 9.85 10.23 -7.24
N GLU A 264 9.46 9.05 -7.69
CA GLU A 264 9.54 7.83 -6.88
C GLU A 264 10.99 7.43 -6.56
N VAL A 265 11.87 7.40 -7.57
CA VAL A 265 13.30 7.10 -7.39
C VAL A 265 13.99 8.22 -6.59
N GLY A 266 13.73 9.47 -6.96
CA GLY A 266 14.31 10.66 -6.33
C GLY A 266 13.86 10.87 -4.89
N PHE A 267 12.76 10.24 -4.46
CA PHE A 267 12.26 10.36 -3.09
C PHE A 267 13.28 9.92 -2.04
N VAL A 268 14.25 9.07 -2.38
CA VAL A 268 15.36 8.71 -1.48
C VAL A 268 16.18 9.93 -1.00
N ALA A 269 16.16 11.04 -1.75
CA ALA A 269 16.84 12.27 -1.40
C ALA A 269 16.34 12.89 -0.07
N VAL A 270 15.11 12.57 0.39
CA VAL A 270 14.60 13.01 1.71
C VAL A 270 15.51 12.54 2.85
N LEU A 271 16.20 11.41 2.68
CA LEU A 271 17.11 10.89 3.70
C LEU A 271 18.35 11.79 3.87
N PHE A 272 18.80 12.44 2.79
CA PHE A 272 20.08 13.15 2.77
C PHE A 272 19.97 14.68 2.69
N SER A 273 18.81 15.21 2.31
CA SER A 273 18.62 16.65 2.12
C SER A 273 17.46 17.18 2.94
N ARG A 274 17.73 18.22 3.75
CA ARG A 274 16.69 18.93 4.50
C ARG A 274 15.67 19.58 3.56
N THR A 275 16.13 20.19 2.48
CA THR A 275 15.24 20.77 1.46
C THR A 275 14.33 19.70 0.85
N ALA A 276 14.89 18.53 0.53
CA ALA A 276 14.11 17.42 0.01
C ALA A 276 13.00 16.96 0.98
N ARG A 277 13.26 16.94 2.29
CA ARG A 277 12.24 16.59 3.32
C ARG A 277 11.06 17.54 3.39
N HIS A 278 11.23 18.79 2.96
CA HIS A 278 10.13 19.75 2.95
C HIS A 278 9.39 19.75 1.61
N VAL A 279 10.14 19.62 0.51
CA VAL A 279 9.59 19.74 -0.84
C VAL A 279 9.00 18.41 -1.34
N LEU A 280 9.77 17.33 -1.29
CA LEU A 280 9.36 16.07 -1.92
C LEU A 280 8.11 15.44 -1.30
N PRO A 281 7.88 15.47 0.03
CA PRO A 281 6.62 14.99 0.59
C PRO A 281 5.40 15.75 0.06
N CYS A 282 5.46 17.09 -0.06
CA CYS A 282 4.38 17.88 -0.66
C CYS A 282 4.15 17.51 -2.13
N VAL A 283 5.23 17.40 -2.92
CA VAL A 283 5.14 16.99 -4.33
C VAL A 283 4.60 15.56 -4.45
N MET A 284 4.95 14.67 -3.52
CA MET A 284 4.45 13.30 -3.50
C MET A 284 2.94 13.25 -3.15
N VAL A 285 2.44 14.12 -2.27
CA VAL A 285 0.98 14.28 -2.07
C VAL A 285 0.31 14.68 -3.38
N LEU A 286 0.84 15.68 -4.09
CA LEU A 286 0.30 16.11 -5.39
C LEU A 286 0.36 15.00 -6.44
N PHE A 287 1.44 14.21 -6.46
CA PHE A 287 1.54 13.02 -7.30
C PHE A 287 0.41 12.02 -7.02
N HIS A 288 0.12 11.71 -5.75
CA HIS A 288 -0.99 10.81 -5.41
C HIS A 288 -2.37 11.40 -5.73
N VAL A 289 -2.54 12.73 -5.64
CA VAL A 289 -3.75 13.40 -6.14
C VAL A 289 -3.89 13.23 -7.65
N ALA A 290 -2.80 13.36 -8.41
CA ALA A 290 -2.82 13.09 -9.85
C ALA A 290 -3.15 11.62 -10.14
N VAL A 291 -2.60 10.66 -9.39
CA VAL A 291 -2.92 9.23 -9.49
C VAL A 291 -4.40 8.97 -9.19
N LEU A 292 -4.99 9.65 -8.20
CA LEU A 292 -6.42 9.53 -7.88
C LEU A 292 -7.30 9.89 -9.09
N PHE A 293 -7.02 11.01 -9.74
CA PHE A 293 -7.86 11.46 -10.85
C PHE A 293 -7.54 10.78 -12.18
N LEU A 294 -6.25 10.52 -12.48
CA LEU A 294 -5.84 9.94 -13.76
C LEU A 294 -5.94 8.40 -13.79
N GLN A 295 -5.73 7.73 -12.66
CA GLN A 295 -5.80 6.26 -12.56
C GLN A 295 -6.99 5.75 -11.75
N ASN A 296 -7.83 6.62 -11.19
CA ASN A 296 -8.95 6.21 -10.33
C ASN A 296 -8.53 5.40 -9.07
N LEU A 297 -7.29 5.61 -8.59
CA LEU A 297 -6.70 4.90 -7.46
C LEU A 297 -6.35 5.86 -6.31
N LEU A 298 -6.98 5.63 -5.16
CA LEU A 298 -6.65 6.35 -3.93
C LEU A 298 -5.63 5.59 -3.07
N PHE A 299 -4.51 6.26 -2.78
CA PHE A 299 -3.50 5.86 -1.79
C PHE A 299 -3.47 6.85 -0.63
N LEU A 300 -4.61 6.98 0.07
CA LEU A 300 -4.80 7.98 1.13
C LEU A 300 -3.78 7.79 2.26
N ASP A 301 -3.48 6.55 2.62
CA ASP A 301 -2.46 6.20 3.60
C ASP A 301 -1.09 6.78 3.22
N LEU A 302 -0.68 6.63 1.96
CA LEU A 302 0.58 7.17 1.47
C LEU A 302 0.60 8.69 1.44
N MET A 303 -0.54 9.35 1.14
CA MET A 303 -0.66 10.80 1.22
C MET A 303 -0.50 11.30 2.65
N LEU A 304 -1.22 10.70 3.60
CA LEU A 304 -1.17 11.10 5.01
C LEU A 304 0.19 10.79 5.64
N LEU A 305 0.82 9.68 5.24
CA LEU A 305 2.13 9.28 5.75
C LEU A 305 3.24 10.27 5.40
N GLN A 306 3.06 11.13 4.39
CA GLN A 306 3.99 12.22 4.09
C GLN A 306 4.19 13.18 5.28
N ALA A 307 3.21 13.26 6.19
CA ALA A 307 3.28 14.12 7.37
C ALA A 307 4.45 13.75 8.31
N ILE A 308 4.97 12.51 8.28
CA ILE A 308 6.08 12.09 9.17
C ILE A 308 7.38 12.87 8.92
N PHE A 309 7.53 13.50 7.75
CA PHE A 309 8.72 14.26 7.38
C PHE A 309 8.71 15.68 7.94
N PHE A 310 7.57 16.16 8.44
CA PHE A 310 7.44 17.46 9.08
C PHE A 310 7.54 17.28 10.60
N ASP A 311 8.51 17.95 11.21
CA ASP A 311 8.72 17.84 12.65
C ASP A 311 7.73 18.75 13.40
N VAL A 312 6.73 18.12 14.03
CA VAL A 312 5.73 18.84 14.84
C VAL A 312 6.32 19.51 16.09
N ALA A 313 7.55 19.13 16.47
CA ALA A 313 8.25 19.63 17.66
C ALA A 313 9.48 20.51 17.29
N GLU A 314 9.59 20.96 16.04
CA GLU A 314 10.65 21.92 15.67
C GLU A 314 10.34 23.35 16.19
N PRO A 315 11.21 23.94 17.04
CA PRO A 315 11.06 25.32 17.46
C PRO A 315 11.25 26.24 16.25
N GLY A 316 10.21 26.99 15.86
CA GLY A 316 10.28 28.02 14.81
C GLY A 316 9.48 27.73 13.54
N GLY A 317 8.88 26.55 13.39
CA GLY A 317 8.02 26.19 12.25
C GLY A 317 8.77 25.97 10.92
N PRO A 318 8.08 25.42 9.89
CA PRO A 318 8.72 24.91 8.66
C PRO A 318 9.30 25.97 7.71
N LEU A 319 9.16 27.27 8.01
CA LEU A 319 9.47 28.37 7.09
C LEU A 319 10.37 29.49 7.67
N ARG A 320 10.87 29.38 8.91
CA ARG A 320 11.72 30.44 9.48
C ARG A 320 13.19 30.06 9.42
N GLY A 321 13.94 30.86 8.65
CA GLY A 321 15.39 30.81 8.60
C GLY A 321 16.01 30.88 10.00
N ARG A 322 16.94 29.94 10.23
CA ARG A 322 18.01 29.88 11.24
C ARG A 322 17.96 30.99 12.32
N PRO A 323 17.74 30.67 13.60
CA PRO A 323 18.18 31.55 14.66
C PRO A 323 19.70 31.62 14.60
N ALA A 324 20.23 32.82 14.37
CA ALA A 324 21.64 33.12 14.54
C ALA A 324 21.97 33.00 16.03
N GLY A 325 22.44 31.82 16.45
CA GLY A 325 22.77 31.57 17.85
C GLY A 325 22.91 30.09 18.21
N ALA A 326 23.53 29.27 17.35
CA ALA A 326 23.92 27.91 17.74
C ALA A 326 25.29 27.97 18.43
N ALA A 327 25.31 28.51 19.65
CA ALA A 327 26.45 28.35 20.55
C ALA A 327 26.57 26.87 20.93
N GLY A 328 27.72 26.26 20.63
CA GLY A 328 28.18 25.04 21.31
C GLY A 328 27.53 23.70 20.94
N HIS A 329 27.28 23.40 19.66
CA HIS A 329 26.92 22.03 19.27
C HIS A 329 28.18 21.14 19.24
N ARG A 330 28.57 20.58 20.38
CA ARG A 330 29.53 19.46 20.41
C ARG A 330 28.90 18.32 19.61
N PRO A 331 29.55 17.78 18.56
CA PRO A 331 29.10 16.50 18.02
C PRO A 331 29.13 15.50 19.19
N PRO A 332 28.09 14.68 19.42
CA PRO A 332 28.17 13.64 20.42
C PRO A 332 29.28 12.69 20.00
N GLY A 333 30.48 12.92 20.56
CA GLY A 333 31.62 12.05 20.43
C GLY A 333 31.26 10.75 21.13
N HIS A 334 31.31 9.65 20.38
CA HIS A 334 31.39 8.27 20.88
C HIS A 334 30.23 7.67 21.69
N GLU A 335 29.27 8.44 22.23
CA GLU A 335 28.18 7.87 23.06
C GLU A 335 26.84 7.65 22.35
N ALA A 336 26.72 7.98 21.05
CA ALA A 336 25.56 7.56 20.27
C ALA A 336 25.63 6.03 20.06
N GLY A 337 24.97 5.27 20.93
CA GLY A 337 24.97 3.82 20.91
C GLY A 337 24.66 3.24 19.53
N LEU A 338 25.29 2.10 19.19
CA LEU A 338 25.22 1.48 17.86
C LEU A 338 23.82 1.01 17.46
N ARG A 339 22.85 1.00 18.39
CA ARG A 339 21.48 0.52 18.15
C ARG A 339 20.76 1.29 17.06
N GLY A 340 20.84 2.63 17.06
CA GLY A 340 20.16 3.47 16.06
C GLY A 340 20.63 3.17 14.63
N PRO A 341 21.93 3.30 14.33
CA PRO A 341 22.51 2.91 13.05
C PRO A 341 22.18 1.47 12.63
N SER A 342 22.22 0.50 13.57
CA SER A 342 21.88 -0.89 13.28
C SER A 342 20.42 -1.07 12.85
N VAL A 343 19.46 -0.39 13.50
CA VAL A 343 18.04 -0.47 13.13
C VAL A 343 17.83 0.09 11.72
N VAL A 344 18.40 1.25 11.40
CA VAL A 344 18.29 1.85 10.05
C VAL A 344 18.90 0.92 8.99
N ALA A 345 20.11 0.42 9.23
CA ALA A 345 20.78 -0.50 8.32
C ALA A 345 19.99 -1.81 8.14
N GLY A 346 19.45 -2.37 9.23
CA GLY A 346 18.64 -3.59 9.19
C GLY A 346 17.37 -3.43 8.36
N VAL A 347 16.59 -2.37 8.63
CA VAL A 347 15.37 -2.06 7.87
C VAL A 347 15.68 -1.85 6.38
N ALA A 348 16.69 -1.04 6.06
CA ALA A 348 17.07 -0.78 4.69
C ALA A 348 17.51 -2.06 3.97
N SER A 349 18.30 -2.91 4.64
CA SER A 349 18.77 -4.19 4.08
C SER A 349 17.62 -5.13 3.75
N MET A 350 16.61 -5.23 4.62
CA MET A 350 15.45 -6.08 4.39
C MET A 350 14.63 -5.62 3.19
N ILE A 351 14.36 -4.31 3.08
CA ILE A 351 13.60 -3.75 1.94
C ILE A 351 14.40 -3.92 0.63
N MET A 352 15.70 -3.62 0.65
CA MET A 352 16.57 -3.76 -0.52
C MET A 352 16.72 -5.23 -0.94
N ALA A 353 16.90 -6.17 -0.01
CA ALA A 353 16.98 -7.59 -0.32
C ALA A 353 15.67 -8.08 -0.94
N ALA A 354 14.52 -7.68 -0.40
CA ALA A 354 13.22 -8.01 -0.95
C ALA A 354 13.04 -7.49 -2.38
N TRP A 355 13.45 -6.26 -2.64
CA TRP A 355 13.41 -5.66 -3.97
C TRP A 355 14.39 -6.35 -4.95
N ILE A 356 15.66 -6.56 -4.56
CA ILE A 356 16.69 -7.20 -5.40
C ILE A 356 16.24 -8.59 -5.84
N THR A 357 15.74 -9.39 -4.90
CA THR A 357 15.31 -10.78 -5.15
C THR A 357 13.94 -10.91 -5.81
N ARG A 358 13.22 -9.79 -6.04
CA ARG A 358 11.88 -9.74 -6.64
C ARG A 358 10.89 -10.66 -5.92
N ILE A 359 11.06 -10.80 -4.61
CA ILE A 359 10.11 -11.57 -3.82
C ILE A 359 8.85 -10.75 -3.71
N GLU A 360 7.71 -11.30 -4.08
CA GLU A 360 6.39 -10.75 -3.76
C GLU A 360 5.75 -11.67 -2.73
N PHE A 361 6.14 -11.49 -1.47
CA PHE A 361 5.69 -12.31 -0.35
C PHE A 361 5.05 -11.40 0.68
N TYR A 362 3.77 -11.61 1.00
CA TYR A 362 3.08 -10.81 2.01
C TYR A 362 3.55 -11.19 3.44
N PRO A 363 3.87 -10.23 4.32
CA PRO A 363 3.73 -8.79 4.15
C PRO A 363 4.99 -8.07 3.62
N LEU A 364 6.06 -8.75 3.20
CA LEU A 364 7.40 -8.18 3.00
C LEU A 364 7.55 -7.12 1.89
N THR A 365 6.91 -7.23 0.73
CA THR A 365 6.99 -6.19 -0.31
C THR A 365 5.93 -6.35 -1.40
N ALA A 366 5.35 -5.23 -1.87
CA ALA A 366 4.44 -5.16 -3.02
C ALA A 366 4.86 -4.05 -4.00
N MET A 367 6.16 -3.77 -4.10
CA MET A 367 6.68 -2.59 -4.80
C MET A 367 6.71 -2.73 -6.33
N GLN A 368 6.34 -3.89 -6.89
CA GLN A 368 6.31 -4.08 -8.36
C GLN A 368 4.98 -3.66 -9.03
N MET A 369 4.02 -3.14 -8.27
CA MET A 369 2.73 -2.71 -8.82
C MET A 369 2.93 -1.66 -9.94
N PHE A 370 2.23 -1.83 -11.07
CA PHE A 370 2.34 -1.00 -12.29
C PHE A 370 3.73 -0.93 -12.95
N SER A 371 4.64 -1.86 -12.62
CA SER A 371 5.98 -1.89 -13.21
C SER A 371 6.07 -2.50 -14.62
N TRP A 372 4.99 -3.11 -15.11
CA TRP A 372 4.93 -3.70 -16.43
C TRP A 372 4.94 -2.63 -17.52
N ARG A 373 5.32 -3.03 -18.74
CA ARG A 373 5.24 -2.20 -19.94
C ARG A 373 4.40 -2.88 -21.00
N ASP A 374 3.41 -2.17 -21.51
CA ASP A 374 2.57 -2.60 -22.63
C ASP A 374 2.93 -1.78 -23.88
N ARG A 375 3.34 -2.49 -24.93
CA ARG A 375 3.72 -1.90 -26.22
C ARG A 375 2.67 -2.14 -27.29
N THR A 376 1.58 -2.83 -26.98
CA THR A 376 0.57 -3.19 -27.97
C THR A 376 -0.24 -1.96 -28.38
N GLY A 377 -0.44 -1.01 -27.47
CA GLY A 377 -1.41 0.07 -27.64
C GLY A 377 -2.85 -0.42 -27.48
N VAL A 378 -3.05 -1.66 -27.04
CA VAL A 378 -4.36 -2.28 -26.91
C VAL A 378 -4.78 -2.32 -25.44
N VAL A 379 -5.96 -1.78 -25.16
CA VAL A 379 -6.58 -1.80 -23.83
C VAL A 379 -7.75 -2.77 -23.86
N GLU A 380 -7.66 -3.82 -23.04
CA GLU A 380 -8.78 -4.71 -22.76
C GLU A 380 -9.49 -4.26 -21.48
N TYR A 381 -10.82 -4.27 -21.50
CA TYR A 381 -11.65 -3.94 -20.35
C TYR A 381 -12.95 -4.74 -20.34
N TYR A 382 -13.61 -4.74 -19.18
CA TYR A 382 -14.77 -5.59 -18.94
C TYR A 382 -15.96 -4.75 -18.51
N ARG A 383 -17.11 -4.95 -19.17
CA ARG A 383 -18.39 -4.40 -18.73
C ARG A 383 -19.21 -5.53 -18.13
N VAL A 384 -19.92 -5.24 -17.05
CA VAL A 384 -20.88 -6.17 -16.46
C VAL A 384 -22.23 -5.51 -16.53
N LEU A 385 -23.17 -6.18 -17.19
CA LEU A 385 -24.56 -5.78 -17.31
C LEU A 385 -25.43 -6.71 -16.45
N ALA A 386 -26.37 -6.11 -15.74
CA ALA A 386 -27.37 -6.78 -14.93
C ALA A 386 -28.72 -6.68 -15.63
N HIS A 387 -29.30 -7.83 -15.96
CA HIS A 387 -30.61 -7.93 -16.57
C HIS A 387 -31.64 -8.25 -15.49
N ARG A 388 -32.70 -7.44 -15.40
CA ARG A 388 -33.78 -7.60 -14.43
C ARG A 388 -35.00 -8.27 -15.04
N ARG A 389 -35.88 -8.80 -14.18
CA ARG A 389 -37.13 -9.46 -14.61
C ARG A 389 -38.04 -8.52 -15.40
N SER A 390 -38.04 -7.23 -15.07
CA SER A 390 -38.77 -6.20 -15.83
C SER A 390 -38.28 -5.99 -17.27
N GLY A 391 -37.13 -6.58 -17.65
CA GLY A 391 -36.44 -6.31 -18.91
C GLY A 391 -35.47 -5.12 -18.84
N ARG A 392 -35.39 -4.42 -17.69
CA ARG A 392 -34.41 -3.34 -17.50
C ARG A 392 -32.99 -3.90 -17.48
N VAL A 393 -32.09 -3.28 -18.24
CA VAL A 393 -30.65 -3.56 -18.25
C VAL A 393 -29.91 -2.38 -17.62
N GLU A 394 -29.01 -2.67 -16.70
CA GLU A 394 -28.20 -1.66 -16.01
C GLU A 394 -26.76 -2.15 -15.79
N THR A 395 -25.85 -1.28 -15.40
CA THR A 395 -24.50 -1.69 -15.00
C THR A 395 -24.56 -2.53 -13.73
N GLY A 396 -23.94 -3.71 -13.77
CA GLY A 396 -23.85 -4.61 -12.63
C GLY A 396 -23.04 -3.99 -11.49
N ALA A 397 -23.73 -3.57 -10.43
CA ALA A 397 -23.13 -2.94 -9.26
C ALA A 397 -22.39 -3.95 -8.33
N LEU A 398 -21.50 -4.76 -8.90
CA LEU A 398 -20.82 -5.86 -8.19
C LEU A 398 -20.05 -5.41 -6.93
N ARG A 399 -19.62 -4.13 -6.88
CA ARG A 399 -18.92 -3.55 -5.73
C ARG A 399 -19.75 -3.50 -4.45
N THR A 400 -21.07 -3.36 -4.56
CA THR A 400 -21.93 -3.32 -3.38
C THR A 400 -22.08 -4.69 -2.73
N CYS A 401 -21.62 -5.75 -3.40
CA CYS A 401 -21.71 -7.11 -2.90
C CYS A 401 -20.51 -7.52 -2.03
N THR A 402 -19.46 -6.71 -1.97
CA THR A 402 -18.18 -7.03 -1.31
C THR A 402 -17.60 -5.85 -0.52
N TYR A 403 -16.46 -6.05 0.14
CA TYR A 403 -15.68 -4.96 0.76
C TYR A 403 -15.09 -4.00 -0.30
N ARG A 404 -14.68 -2.81 0.14
CA ARG A 404 -14.37 -1.66 -0.72
C ARG A 404 -13.14 -1.86 -1.61
N THR A 405 -12.08 -2.47 -1.08
CA THR A 405 -10.82 -2.71 -1.81
C THR A 405 -10.83 -3.96 -2.69
N PHE A 406 -11.98 -4.61 -2.88
CA PHE A 406 -12.09 -5.80 -3.72
C PHE A 406 -11.96 -5.43 -5.21
N ALA A 407 -10.91 -5.94 -5.86
CA ALA A 407 -10.75 -5.82 -7.31
C ALA A 407 -11.66 -6.83 -8.03
N ILE A 408 -12.66 -6.32 -8.75
CA ILE A 408 -13.62 -7.15 -9.50
C ILE A 408 -13.01 -7.73 -10.78
N THR A 409 -12.14 -6.97 -11.45
CA THR A 409 -11.59 -7.32 -12.77
C THR A 409 -10.93 -8.69 -12.82
N PRO A 410 -10.08 -9.10 -11.86
CA PRO A 410 -9.52 -10.45 -11.82
C PRO A 410 -10.58 -11.57 -11.73
N VAL A 411 -11.77 -11.29 -11.20
CA VAL A 411 -12.86 -12.27 -11.09
C VAL A 411 -13.68 -12.32 -12.37
N VAL A 412 -14.11 -11.18 -12.91
CA VAL A 412 -14.91 -11.15 -14.14
C VAL A 412 -14.12 -11.62 -15.36
N LYS A 413 -12.81 -11.35 -15.41
CA LYS A 413 -11.92 -11.89 -16.45
C LYS A 413 -11.97 -13.42 -16.51
N LYS A 414 -12.17 -14.11 -15.38
CA LYS A 414 -12.24 -15.57 -15.32
C LYS A 414 -13.45 -16.15 -16.07
N ALA A 415 -14.48 -15.36 -16.38
CA ALA A 415 -15.60 -15.80 -17.23
C ALA A 415 -15.13 -16.38 -18.58
N PHE A 416 -14.05 -15.81 -19.13
CA PHE A 416 -13.48 -16.14 -20.42
C PHE A 416 -12.33 -17.16 -20.35
N ASP A 417 -12.00 -17.65 -19.16
CA ASP A 417 -11.04 -18.74 -18.94
C ASP A 417 -11.83 -20.01 -18.54
N PRO A 418 -11.76 -21.11 -19.32
CA PRO A 418 -12.43 -22.36 -18.98
C PRO A 418 -12.15 -22.85 -17.55
N ARG A 419 -10.92 -22.65 -17.04
CA ARG A 419 -10.53 -23.06 -15.68
C ARG A 419 -11.08 -22.12 -14.60
N GLY A 420 -11.23 -20.85 -14.94
CA GLY A 420 -11.70 -19.80 -14.03
C GLY A 420 -13.22 -19.59 -14.04
N ARG A 421 -13.93 -20.05 -15.09
CA ARG A 421 -15.34 -19.72 -15.33
C ARG A 421 -16.25 -20.11 -14.17
N ALA A 422 -16.01 -21.25 -13.52
CA ALA A 422 -16.76 -21.66 -12.34
C ALA A 422 -16.68 -20.63 -11.20
N VAL A 423 -15.50 -20.06 -10.98
CA VAL A 423 -15.26 -19.06 -9.93
C VAL A 423 -16.01 -17.75 -10.21
N CYS A 424 -15.98 -17.27 -11.46
CA CYS A 424 -16.78 -16.11 -11.86
C CYS A 424 -18.28 -16.39 -11.67
N ARG A 425 -18.72 -17.60 -12.03
CA ARG A 425 -20.12 -18.01 -11.91
C ARG A 425 -20.62 -17.98 -10.48
N GLU A 426 -19.87 -18.59 -9.56
CA GLU A 426 -20.18 -18.59 -8.12
C GLU A 426 -20.23 -17.17 -7.56
N TYR A 427 -19.29 -16.31 -7.98
CA TYR A 427 -19.26 -14.91 -7.54
C TYR A 427 -20.47 -14.11 -8.02
N LEU A 428 -20.84 -14.22 -9.30
CA LEU A 428 -22.01 -13.54 -9.86
C LEU A 428 -23.31 -14.07 -9.25
N ALA A 429 -23.42 -15.37 -9.01
CA ALA A 429 -24.57 -15.96 -8.30
C ALA A 429 -24.71 -15.43 -6.87
N MET A 430 -23.60 -15.32 -6.13
CA MET A 430 -23.58 -14.69 -4.80
C MET A 430 -24.06 -13.23 -4.86
N CYS A 431 -23.59 -12.46 -5.85
CA CYS A 431 -24.00 -11.07 -6.04
C CYS A 431 -25.50 -10.95 -6.35
N ALA A 432 -26.02 -11.81 -7.24
CA ALA A 432 -27.45 -11.87 -7.57
C ALA A 432 -28.29 -12.21 -6.35
N ALA A 433 -27.92 -13.26 -5.61
CA ALA A 433 -28.63 -13.67 -4.40
C ALA A 433 -28.69 -12.55 -3.36
N ARG A 434 -27.60 -11.79 -3.17
CA ARG A 434 -27.58 -10.65 -2.25
C ARG A 434 -28.47 -9.50 -2.72
N THR A 435 -28.41 -9.17 -4.01
CA THR A 435 -29.22 -8.11 -4.61
C THR A 435 -30.71 -8.44 -4.55
N ASN A 436 -31.08 -9.68 -4.87
CA ASN A 436 -32.47 -10.13 -4.96
C ASN A 436 -33.16 -10.28 -3.61
N ARG A 437 -32.42 -10.35 -2.49
CA ARG A 437 -33.03 -10.39 -1.14
C ARG A 437 -33.84 -9.14 -0.80
N THR A 438 -33.51 -8.00 -1.40
CA THR A 438 -34.11 -6.70 -1.06
C THR A 438 -34.75 -6.01 -2.28
N GLY A 439 -34.59 -6.57 -3.47
CA GLY A 439 -35.05 -5.97 -4.72
C GLY A 439 -36.47 -6.37 -5.08
N ALA A 440 -37.35 -5.38 -5.31
CA ALA A 440 -38.69 -5.59 -5.86
C ALA A 440 -38.67 -6.10 -7.32
N ASP A 441 -37.60 -5.78 -8.06
CA ASP A 441 -37.37 -6.23 -9.44
C ASP A 441 -36.10 -7.09 -9.48
N PRO A 442 -36.21 -8.42 -9.36
CA PRO A 442 -35.08 -9.30 -9.19
C PRO A 442 -34.22 -9.36 -10.46
N LEU A 443 -32.92 -9.45 -10.25
CA LEU A 443 -31.91 -9.73 -11.26
C LEU A 443 -32.06 -11.18 -11.71
N VAL A 444 -32.18 -11.40 -13.01
CA VAL A 444 -32.39 -12.72 -13.61
C VAL A 444 -31.17 -13.22 -14.36
N GLN A 445 -30.29 -12.32 -14.79
CA GLN A 445 -29.12 -12.66 -15.58
C GLN A 445 -28.01 -11.61 -15.43
N PHE A 446 -26.77 -12.07 -15.43
CA PHE A 446 -25.59 -11.23 -15.64
C PHE A 446 -25.01 -11.48 -17.03
N GLU A 447 -24.57 -10.41 -17.68
CA GLU A 447 -23.80 -10.47 -18.91
C GLU A 447 -22.46 -9.77 -18.68
N VAL A 448 -21.37 -10.49 -18.90
CA VAL A 448 -20.00 -9.96 -18.86
C VAL A 448 -19.54 -9.80 -20.30
N GLU A 449 -19.21 -8.58 -20.68
CA GLU A 449 -18.69 -8.25 -22.00
C GLU A 449 -17.18 -7.98 -21.91
N ARG A 450 -16.41 -8.60 -22.79
CA ARG A 450 -14.98 -8.30 -22.97
C ARG A 450 -14.81 -7.37 -24.16
N TRP A 451 -14.33 -6.17 -23.87
CA TRP A 451 -14.09 -5.13 -24.87
C TRP A 451 -12.60 -4.94 -25.11
N ARG A 452 -12.26 -4.58 -26.36
CA ARG A 452 -10.91 -4.28 -26.80
C ARG A 452 -10.90 -2.94 -27.50
N TRP A 453 -9.95 -2.09 -27.11
CA TRP A 453 -9.74 -0.79 -27.71
C TRP A 453 -8.29 -0.67 -28.16
N ASP A 454 -8.07 -0.46 -29.46
CA ASP A 454 -6.75 -0.22 -30.03
C ASP A 454 -6.50 1.28 -30.17
N LEU A 455 -5.69 1.82 -29.26
CA LEU A 455 -5.40 3.25 -29.16
C LEU A 455 -4.62 3.80 -30.35
N ARG A 456 -4.01 2.93 -31.16
CA ARG A 456 -3.18 3.36 -32.30
C ARG A 456 -4.02 3.57 -33.55
N SER A 457 -4.98 2.69 -33.78
CA SER A 457 -5.87 2.75 -34.95
C SER A 457 -7.11 3.60 -34.69
N ASP A 458 -7.55 3.69 -33.43
CA ASP A 458 -8.72 4.46 -33.02
C ASP A 458 -8.39 5.25 -31.74
N PRO A 459 -7.78 6.43 -31.88
CA PRO A 459 -7.50 7.29 -30.74
C PRO A 459 -8.79 7.66 -29.99
N ASP A 460 -9.91 7.84 -30.70
CA ASP A 460 -11.14 8.43 -30.16
C ASP A 460 -11.99 7.45 -29.35
N GLY A 461 -11.67 6.15 -29.40
CA GLY A 461 -12.40 5.09 -28.69
C GLY A 461 -13.77 4.76 -29.27
N ALA A 462 -14.12 5.35 -30.41
CA ALA A 462 -15.37 5.09 -31.12
C ALA A 462 -15.42 3.67 -31.73
N GLY A 463 -14.25 3.11 -32.02
CA GLY A 463 -14.01 1.78 -32.55
C GLY A 463 -13.64 0.72 -31.49
N ALA A 464 -13.91 0.96 -30.19
CA ALA A 464 -13.80 -0.11 -29.21
C ALA A 464 -14.71 -1.29 -29.62
N THR A 465 -14.13 -2.46 -29.78
CA THR A 465 -14.85 -3.65 -30.28
C THR A 465 -15.17 -4.59 -29.14
N LEU A 466 -16.40 -5.09 -29.16
CA LEU A 466 -16.78 -6.22 -28.33
C LEU A 466 -16.10 -7.48 -28.90
N VAL A 467 -15.29 -8.13 -28.07
CA VAL A 467 -14.54 -9.33 -28.44
C VAL A 467 -15.32 -10.59 -28.09
N ASP A 468 -15.95 -10.60 -26.92
CA ASP A 468 -16.56 -11.80 -26.37
C ASP A 468 -17.64 -11.46 -25.34
N ARG A 469 -18.61 -12.37 -25.16
CA ARG A 469 -19.71 -12.24 -24.20
C ARG A 469 -19.86 -13.52 -23.41
N TYR A 470 -19.99 -13.36 -22.10
CA TYR A 470 -20.34 -14.43 -21.18
C TYR A 470 -21.66 -14.09 -20.50
N VAL A 471 -22.66 -14.95 -20.68
CA VAL A 471 -23.98 -14.79 -20.09
C VAL A 471 -24.18 -15.85 -19.01
N GLN A 472 -24.73 -15.43 -17.88
CA GLN A 472 -25.07 -16.29 -16.77
C GLN A 472 -26.46 -15.98 -16.25
N ASP A 473 -27.34 -16.96 -16.33
CA ASP A 473 -28.61 -16.93 -15.63
C ASP A 473 -28.40 -17.13 -14.12
N VAL A 474 -29.16 -16.36 -13.34
CA VAL A 474 -29.17 -16.39 -11.88
C VAL A 474 -30.62 -16.55 -11.44
N ARG A 475 -31.10 -17.79 -11.55
CA ARG A 475 -32.41 -18.21 -11.03
C ARG A 475 -32.33 -18.56 -9.56
#